data_AF-A0A832HJQ4-F1
#
_entry.id   AF-A0A832HJQ4-F1
#
_cell.length_a   1.000
_cell.length_b   1.000
_cell.length_c   1.000
_cell.angle_alpha   90.00
_cell.angle_beta   90.00
_cell.angle_gamma   90.00
#
_symmetry.space_group_name_H-M   'P 1'
#
loop_
_entity.id
_entity.type
_entity.pdbx_description
1 polymer ?
#
loop_
_entity_poly.entity_id
_entity_poly.type
_entity_poly.pdbx_seq_one_letter_code
_entity_poly.pdbx_strand_id
1 'polypeptide(L)'
;MKRCRLNSQVALALSMIACTAYAADPQPWQSLFNGKDLTGWTVKCKPADRARTFWKVEDGCIVADSMATAEHDYIWLVSDREYSDFILRLKFQAFRDSPGNSGVQIRSRYDDTAGWLDGPQVDINPPDPWRTGMIWDETRGVQRWLWPAVPKGQWVKPEMANPMLKFFYADDTPAWNDLEITARGTKLKAVTAL
;
A
#
# COMPACT_ATOMS: atom_id res chain seq x y z
N MET A 1 -41.00 66.44 -4.13
CA MET A 1 -40.84 64.96 -4.11
C MET A 1 -39.37 64.67 -3.78
N LYS A 2 -39.03 64.37 -2.52
CA LYS A 2 -38.75 63.03 -1.94
C LYS A 2 -37.44 62.34 -2.45
N ARG A 3 -36.42 62.30 -1.56
CA ARG A 3 -35.36 61.26 -1.31
C ARG A 3 -34.19 61.17 -2.31
N CYS A 4 -32.99 60.60 -2.04
CA CYS A 4 -32.05 60.36 -0.90
C CYS A 4 -31.04 59.29 -1.40
N ARG A 5 -29.71 59.47 -1.23
CA ARG A 5 -28.74 58.47 -0.67
C ARG A 5 -27.27 58.84 -0.94
N LEU A 6 -26.50 58.92 0.15
CA LEU A 6 -25.04 58.79 0.23
C LEU A 6 -24.64 57.33 0.00
N ASN A 7 -23.40 57.03 -0.43
CA ASN A 7 -22.68 55.85 0.08
C ASN A 7 -21.16 55.92 -0.14
N SER A 8 -20.46 55.68 0.96
CA SER A 8 -19.02 55.56 1.14
C SER A 8 -18.37 54.54 0.22
N GLN A 9 -17.16 54.85 -0.25
CA GLN A 9 -16.25 53.83 -0.78
C GLN A 9 -15.54 53.15 0.40
N VAL A 10 -15.91 51.89 0.64
CA VAL A 10 -15.15 50.96 1.49
C VAL A 10 -14.03 50.40 0.61
N ALA A 11 -12.78 50.73 0.94
CA ALA A 11 -11.61 50.11 0.32
C ALA A 11 -11.49 48.67 0.81
N LEU A 12 -11.71 47.71 -0.10
CA LEU A 12 -11.53 46.29 0.15
C LEU A 12 -10.03 45.96 0.06
N ALA A 13 -9.36 45.87 1.20
CA ALA A 13 -7.98 45.36 1.27
C ALA A 13 -8.00 43.85 1.01
N LEU A 14 -7.57 43.46 -0.18
CA LEU A 14 -7.42 42.06 -0.59
C LEU A 14 -6.17 41.48 0.10
N SER A 15 -6.37 40.83 1.25
CA SER A 15 -5.30 40.09 1.93
C SER A 15 -4.95 38.85 1.11
N MET A 16 -3.82 38.90 0.41
CA MET A 16 -3.22 37.76 -0.28
C MET A 16 -2.78 36.74 0.77
N ILE A 17 -3.60 35.73 1.01
CA ILE A 17 -3.19 34.51 1.70
C ILE A 17 -2.19 33.83 0.77
N ALA A 18 -0.90 34.03 1.04
CA ALA A 18 0.17 33.28 0.40
C ALA A 18 0.00 31.80 0.77
N CYS A 19 -0.62 31.04 -0.13
CA CYS A 19 -0.60 29.59 -0.08
C CYS A 19 0.82 29.17 -0.41
N THR A 20 1.66 29.04 0.61
CA THR A 20 2.98 28.42 0.49
C THR A 20 2.74 26.96 0.14
N ALA A 21 2.74 26.66 -1.16
CA ALA A 21 2.89 25.30 -1.63
C ALA A 21 4.21 24.78 -1.07
N TYR A 22 4.13 23.89 -0.09
CA TYR A 22 5.27 23.13 0.42
C TYR A 22 5.76 22.24 -0.72
N ALA A 23 6.61 22.79 -1.57
CA ALA A 23 7.48 22.00 -2.42
C ALA A 23 8.45 21.31 -1.48
N ALA A 24 8.13 20.07 -1.10
CA ALA A 24 9.05 19.23 -0.36
C ALA A 24 10.31 19.07 -1.23
N ASP A 25 11.47 19.45 -0.71
CA ASP A 25 12.76 19.12 -1.32
C ASP A 25 12.77 17.63 -1.66
N PRO A 26 13.29 17.22 -2.85
CA PRO A 26 13.38 15.81 -3.19
C PRO A 26 14.34 15.14 -2.21
N GLN A 27 13.77 14.51 -1.17
CA GLN A 27 14.50 13.70 -0.22
C GLN A 27 15.18 12.56 -1.00
N PRO A 28 16.45 12.25 -0.71
CA PRO A 28 17.15 11.15 -1.38
C PRO A 28 16.44 9.83 -1.08
N TRP A 29 16.36 8.96 -2.09
CA TRP A 29 15.81 7.61 -1.91
C TRP A 29 16.67 6.80 -0.94
N GLN A 30 16.02 6.14 0.02
CA GLN A 30 16.66 5.20 0.93
C GLN A 30 16.18 3.78 0.62
N SER A 31 17.13 2.85 0.44
CA SER A 31 16.78 1.44 0.30
C SER A 31 16.25 0.88 1.62
N LEU A 32 15.10 0.18 1.57
CA LEU A 32 14.56 -0.56 2.72
C LEU A 32 15.19 -1.95 2.87
N PHE A 33 15.68 -2.52 1.77
CA PHE A 33 16.30 -3.84 1.76
C PHE A 33 17.76 -3.72 1.34
N ASN A 34 18.64 -4.46 2.02
CA ASN A 34 20.09 -4.40 1.81
C ASN A 34 20.58 -5.34 0.69
N GLY A 35 19.70 -6.16 0.10
CA GLY A 35 20.03 -7.11 -0.98
C GLY A 35 20.73 -8.39 -0.51
N LYS A 36 20.85 -8.62 0.80
CA LYS A 36 21.67 -9.71 1.36
C LYS A 36 20.94 -10.53 2.42
N ASP A 37 20.24 -9.87 3.33
CA ASP A 37 19.58 -10.50 4.47
C ASP A 37 18.40 -9.66 4.97
N LEU A 38 17.67 -10.20 5.94
CA LEU A 38 16.49 -9.55 6.52
C LEU A 38 16.84 -8.59 7.67
N THR A 39 18.07 -8.06 7.74
CA THR A 39 18.42 -7.05 8.74
C THR A 39 17.50 -5.83 8.62
N GLY A 40 16.88 -5.43 9.73
CA GLY A 40 15.88 -4.36 9.76
C GLY A 40 14.45 -4.83 9.49
N TRP A 41 14.21 -6.15 9.45
CA TRP A 41 12.90 -6.75 9.28
C TRP A 41 12.63 -7.79 10.37
N THR A 42 11.38 -7.84 10.81
CA THR A 42 10.86 -8.80 11.79
C THR A 42 9.71 -9.60 11.20
N VAL A 43 9.77 -10.93 11.31
CA VAL A 43 8.64 -11.79 10.95
C VAL A 43 7.59 -11.75 12.07
N LYS A 44 6.34 -11.48 11.71
CA LYS A 44 5.18 -11.52 12.60
C LYS A 44 4.18 -12.56 12.09
N CYS A 45 3.86 -13.52 12.94
CA CYS A 45 2.92 -14.61 12.66
C CYS A 45 2.33 -15.15 13.97
N LYS A 46 1.33 -16.03 13.85
CA LYS A 46 0.77 -16.74 15.01
C LYS A 46 1.78 -17.74 15.60
N PRO A 47 1.66 -18.09 16.89
CA PRO A 47 2.59 -19.02 17.54
C PRO A 47 2.78 -20.36 16.80
N ALA A 48 1.72 -20.89 16.18
CA ALA A 48 1.76 -22.14 15.42
C ALA A 48 2.69 -22.11 14.19
N ASP A 49 2.95 -20.92 13.65
CA ASP A 49 3.74 -20.70 12.44
C ASP A 49 5.19 -20.30 12.71
N ARG A 50 5.56 -20.03 13.97
CA ARG A 50 6.89 -19.50 14.35
C ARG A 50 8.07 -20.41 14.02
N ALA A 51 7.86 -21.72 14.02
CA ALA A 51 8.90 -22.70 13.72
C ALA A 51 9.13 -22.92 12.21
N ARG A 52 8.32 -22.27 11.37
CA ARG A 52 8.35 -22.41 9.91
C ARG A 52 9.10 -21.22 9.30
N THR A 53 9.68 -21.45 8.12
CA THR A 53 10.41 -20.42 7.38
C THR A 53 9.65 -20.08 6.12
N PHE A 54 9.00 -18.91 6.11
CA PHE A 54 8.25 -18.40 4.97
C PHE A 54 8.98 -17.30 4.20
N TRP A 55 9.93 -16.63 4.85
CA TRP A 55 10.69 -15.51 4.31
C TRP A 55 12.16 -15.87 4.22
N LYS A 56 12.75 -15.67 3.06
CA LYS A 56 14.18 -15.87 2.80
C LYS A 56 14.71 -14.81 1.85
N VAL A 57 16.02 -14.73 1.74
CA VAL A 57 16.69 -13.93 0.71
C VAL A 57 17.34 -14.86 -0.30
N GLU A 58 16.96 -14.71 -1.57
CA GLU A 58 17.52 -15.47 -2.70
C GLU A 58 17.78 -14.50 -3.85
N ASP A 59 18.95 -14.60 -4.48
CA ASP A 59 19.36 -13.78 -5.63
C ASP A 59 19.14 -12.27 -5.44
N GLY A 60 19.42 -11.79 -4.22
CA GLY A 60 19.27 -10.38 -3.87
C GLY A 60 17.82 -9.91 -3.81
N CYS A 61 16.86 -10.83 -3.64
CA CYS A 61 15.44 -10.57 -3.52
C CYS A 61 14.88 -11.16 -2.21
N ILE A 62 13.88 -10.50 -1.63
CA ILE A 62 13.07 -11.07 -0.55
C ILE A 62 12.07 -12.03 -1.20
N VAL A 63 12.09 -13.30 -0.80
CA VAL A 63 11.17 -14.34 -1.28
C VAL A 63 10.24 -14.74 -0.16
N ALA A 64 8.93 -14.64 -0.44
CA ALA A 64 7.87 -15.26 0.34
C ALA A 64 7.46 -16.59 -0.32
N ASP A 65 7.51 -17.67 0.44
CA ASP A 65 7.10 -18.99 -0.03
C ASP A 65 6.34 -19.71 1.09
N SER A 66 5.07 -20.02 0.83
CA SER A 66 4.23 -20.83 1.71
C SER A 66 3.69 -22.08 1.03
N MET A 67 4.17 -22.43 -0.16
CA MET A 67 3.62 -23.48 -1.02
C MET A 67 3.66 -24.87 -0.36
N ALA A 68 4.67 -25.13 0.47
CA ALA A 68 4.81 -26.40 1.20
C ALA A 68 3.94 -26.49 2.47
N THR A 69 3.25 -25.42 2.87
CA THR A 69 2.58 -25.31 4.18
C THR A 69 1.19 -24.71 4.07
N ALA A 70 0.30 -25.30 3.27
CA ALA A 70 -1.06 -24.79 3.03
C ALA A 70 -1.87 -24.45 4.31
N GLU A 71 -1.60 -25.11 5.43
CA GLU A 71 -2.19 -24.81 6.74
C GLU A 71 -1.37 -23.77 7.51
N HIS A 72 -1.41 -22.52 7.08
CA HIS A 72 -0.75 -21.39 7.78
C HIS A 72 -1.72 -20.21 7.96
N ASP A 73 -1.45 -19.35 8.95
CA ASP A 73 -2.17 -18.08 9.09
C ASP A 73 -1.41 -16.94 8.38
N TYR A 74 -1.84 -15.68 8.55
CA TYR A 74 -1.10 -14.54 8.00
C TYR A 74 0.34 -14.49 8.52
N ILE A 75 1.30 -14.37 7.61
CA ILE A 75 2.72 -14.20 7.93
C ILE A 75 3.21 -12.90 7.32
N TRP A 76 3.63 -11.97 8.17
CA TRP A 76 4.06 -10.64 7.78
C TRP A 76 5.57 -10.49 7.93
N LEU A 77 6.22 -9.87 6.95
CA LEU A 77 7.57 -9.33 7.09
C LEU A 77 7.46 -7.83 7.33
N VAL A 78 7.74 -7.41 8.55
CA VAL A 78 7.51 -6.04 9.02
C VAL A 78 8.83 -5.31 9.15
N SER A 79 8.95 -4.12 8.56
CA SER A 79 10.11 -3.24 8.78
C SER A 79 10.21 -2.86 10.26
N ASP A 80 11.41 -2.90 10.82
CA ASP A 80 11.68 -2.47 12.20
C ASP A 80 11.52 -0.95 12.38
N ARG A 81 11.47 -0.20 11.28
CA ARG A 81 11.24 1.25 11.25
C ARG A 81 9.78 1.58 10.97
N GLU A 82 9.35 2.70 11.51
CA GLU A 82 8.04 3.30 11.27
C GLU A 82 8.14 4.50 10.32
N TYR A 83 7.12 4.66 9.47
CA TYR A 83 7.08 5.72 8.46
C TYR A 83 5.75 6.46 8.52
N SER A 84 5.80 7.79 8.53
CA SER A 84 4.62 8.65 8.40
C SER A 84 4.33 8.87 6.91
N ASP A 85 4.71 10.02 6.36
CA ASP A 85 4.58 10.34 4.94
C ASP A 85 5.76 9.77 4.15
N PHE A 86 5.47 9.02 3.10
CA PHE A 86 6.49 8.37 2.28
C PHE A 86 6.02 8.11 0.85
N ILE A 87 7.00 7.92 -0.04
CA ILE A 87 6.80 7.24 -1.32
C ILE A 87 7.64 5.96 -1.25
N LEU A 88 7.01 4.82 -1.51
CA LEU A 88 7.64 3.51 -1.58
C LEU A 88 7.62 3.05 -3.04
N ARG A 89 8.77 2.61 -3.54
CA ARG A 89 8.89 1.91 -4.82
C ARG A 89 9.42 0.52 -4.56
N LEU A 90 8.81 -0.46 -5.20
CA LEU A 90 9.32 -1.82 -5.26
C LEU A 90 9.07 -2.41 -6.63
N LYS A 91 9.87 -3.42 -6.95
CA LYS A 91 9.55 -4.38 -8.00
C LYS A 91 9.12 -5.68 -7.36
N PHE A 92 8.17 -6.37 -7.97
CA PHE A 92 7.73 -7.68 -7.51
C PHE A 92 7.56 -8.65 -8.67
N GLN A 93 7.73 -9.93 -8.36
CA GLN A 93 7.31 -11.05 -9.21
C GLN A 93 6.22 -11.84 -8.51
N ALA A 94 5.39 -12.49 -9.30
CA ALA A 94 4.34 -13.36 -8.85
C ALA A 94 4.31 -14.61 -9.74
N PHE A 95 4.12 -15.77 -9.14
CA PHE A 95 4.05 -17.02 -9.88
C PHE A 95 2.60 -17.33 -10.27
N ARG A 96 2.40 -17.86 -11.48
CA ARG A 96 1.08 -18.11 -12.07
C ARG A 96 0.28 -19.16 -11.30
N ASP A 97 0.99 -20.10 -10.69
CA ASP A 97 0.46 -21.17 -9.86
C ASP A 97 0.35 -20.79 -8.37
N SER A 98 0.68 -19.56 -7.99
CA SER A 98 0.49 -19.08 -6.62
C SER A 98 -1.01 -18.97 -6.32
N PRO A 99 -1.55 -19.77 -5.36
CA PRO A 99 -2.97 -19.74 -5.03
C PRO A 99 -3.33 -18.61 -4.05
N GLY A 100 -2.30 -17.97 -3.46
CA GLY A 100 -2.45 -17.01 -2.38
C GLY A 100 -2.53 -15.57 -2.86
N ASN A 101 -3.05 -14.71 -1.98
CA ASN A 101 -2.94 -13.27 -2.10
C ASN A 101 -1.70 -12.78 -1.33
N SER A 102 -1.09 -11.70 -1.81
CA SER A 102 -0.04 -10.96 -1.12
C SER A 102 -0.39 -9.47 -1.11
N GLY A 103 0.46 -8.65 -0.50
CA GLY A 103 0.26 -7.22 -0.50
C GLY A 103 1.29 -6.47 0.31
N VAL A 104 1.22 -5.15 0.20
CA VAL A 104 2.04 -4.23 0.98
C VAL A 104 1.16 -3.54 2.00
N GLN A 105 1.45 -3.78 3.26
CA GLN A 105 0.75 -3.18 4.39
C GLN A 105 1.27 -1.77 4.66
N ILE A 106 0.36 -0.82 4.86
CA ILE A 106 0.66 0.62 4.92
C ILE A 106 0.29 1.18 6.27
N ARG A 107 1.31 1.62 7.04
CA ARG A 107 1.14 2.23 8.37
C ARG A 107 0.37 1.33 9.36
N SER A 108 0.56 0.02 9.21
CA SER A 108 -0.19 -0.99 9.96
C SER A 108 0.43 -1.29 11.33
N ARG A 109 -0.36 -1.88 12.23
CA ARG A 109 0.06 -2.31 13.57
C ARG A 109 -0.22 -3.78 13.79
N TYR A 110 0.79 -4.52 14.23
CA TYR A 110 0.61 -5.93 14.60
C TYR A 110 0.18 -6.04 16.06
N ASP A 111 -0.89 -6.79 16.29
CA ASP A 111 -1.35 -7.21 17.60
C ASP A 111 -0.78 -8.60 17.88
N ASP A 112 0.28 -8.68 18.69
CA ASP A 112 0.93 -9.95 19.05
C ASP A 112 0.01 -10.91 19.82
N THR A 113 -1.03 -10.39 20.50
CA THR A 113 -1.98 -11.22 21.26
C THR A 113 -3.00 -11.86 20.33
N ALA A 114 -3.55 -11.08 19.39
CA ALA A 114 -4.51 -11.59 18.42
C ALA A 114 -3.85 -12.33 17.24
N GLY A 115 -2.57 -12.06 16.99
CA GLY A 115 -1.86 -12.51 15.80
C GLY A 115 -2.42 -11.88 14.52
N TRP A 116 -2.74 -10.59 14.57
CA TRP A 116 -3.41 -9.87 13.48
C TRP A 116 -2.69 -8.55 13.16
N LEU A 117 -2.72 -8.13 11.89
CA LEU A 117 -2.19 -6.83 11.47
C LEU A 117 -3.33 -5.90 11.07
N ASP A 118 -3.49 -4.79 11.79
CA ASP A 118 -4.50 -3.77 11.49
C ASP A 118 -3.89 -2.66 10.63
N GLY A 119 -4.39 -2.49 9.41
CA GLY A 119 -4.10 -1.34 8.55
C GLY A 119 -4.52 -1.53 7.10
N PRO A 120 -4.39 -0.50 6.25
CA PRO A 120 -4.62 -0.62 4.82
C PRO A 120 -3.56 -1.49 4.13
N GLN A 121 -4.01 -2.38 3.25
CA GLN A 121 -3.16 -3.20 2.38
C GLN A 121 -3.33 -2.77 0.92
N VAL A 122 -2.22 -2.61 0.20
CA VAL A 122 -2.22 -2.57 -1.27
C VAL A 122 -2.06 -4.00 -1.79
N ASP A 123 -3.06 -4.50 -2.52
CA ASP A 123 -3.12 -5.88 -2.98
C ASP A 123 -2.07 -6.19 -4.07
N ILE A 124 -1.51 -7.40 -3.98
CA ILE A 124 -0.79 -8.09 -5.06
C ILE A 124 -1.43 -9.46 -5.19
N ASN A 125 -2.19 -9.68 -6.27
CA ASN A 125 -3.11 -10.81 -6.35
C ASN A 125 -2.88 -11.68 -7.60
N PRO A 126 -1.99 -12.68 -7.54
CA PRO A 126 -1.70 -13.54 -8.69
C PRO A 126 -2.92 -14.32 -9.25
N PRO A 127 -3.84 -14.87 -8.42
CA PRO A 127 -5.07 -15.51 -8.91
C PRO A 127 -6.02 -14.56 -9.64
N ASP A 128 -6.12 -13.32 -9.17
CA ASP A 128 -6.96 -12.26 -9.74
C ASP A 128 -6.15 -10.98 -10.01
N PRO A 129 -5.26 -10.96 -11.03
CA PRO A 129 -4.31 -9.86 -11.22
C PRO A 129 -4.94 -8.48 -11.27
N TRP A 130 -6.17 -8.39 -11.77
CA TRP A 130 -6.97 -7.17 -11.88
C TRP A 130 -7.20 -6.46 -10.53
N ARG A 131 -7.05 -7.15 -9.40
CA ARG A 131 -7.10 -6.57 -8.04
C ARG A 131 -5.77 -5.92 -7.61
N THR A 132 -4.67 -6.16 -8.31
CA THR A 132 -3.36 -5.66 -7.92
C THR A 132 -3.31 -4.13 -7.96
N GLY A 133 -2.90 -3.52 -6.85
CA GLY A 133 -2.93 -2.06 -6.65
C GLY A 133 -4.23 -1.52 -6.06
N MET A 134 -5.27 -2.35 -5.88
CA MET A 134 -6.44 -2.00 -5.07
C MET A 134 -6.07 -1.95 -3.59
N ILE A 135 -6.83 -1.21 -2.79
CA ILE A 135 -6.55 -1.00 -1.36
C ILE A 135 -7.68 -1.60 -0.53
N TRP A 136 -7.35 -2.60 0.27
CA TRP A 136 -8.24 -3.23 1.24
C TRP A 136 -7.94 -2.73 2.66
N ASP A 137 -8.96 -2.65 3.50
CA ASP A 137 -8.82 -2.31 4.91
C ASP A 137 -8.72 -3.61 5.74
N GLU A 138 -7.51 -4.01 6.14
CA GLU A 138 -7.28 -5.20 6.99
C GLU A 138 -7.57 -4.94 8.48
N THR A 139 -8.08 -3.75 8.85
CA THR A 139 -8.46 -3.51 10.24
C THR A 139 -9.68 -4.34 10.61
N ARG A 140 -9.69 -4.88 11.85
CA ARG A 140 -10.79 -5.71 12.37
C ARG A 140 -12.15 -4.99 12.46
N GLY A 141 -12.16 -3.64 12.41
CA GLY A 141 -13.38 -2.85 12.55
C GLY A 141 -14.10 -2.56 11.22
N VAL A 142 -13.35 -2.16 10.19
CA VAL A 142 -13.94 -1.61 8.97
C VAL A 142 -14.10 -2.68 7.88
N GLN A 143 -13.03 -3.41 7.53
CA GLN A 143 -13.05 -4.52 6.56
C GLN A 143 -13.82 -4.21 5.28
N ARG A 144 -13.31 -3.28 4.47
CA ARG A 144 -13.89 -2.88 3.19
C ARG A 144 -12.81 -2.48 2.19
N TRP A 145 -13.16 -2.42 0.91
CA TRP A 145 -12.28 -1.82 -0.09
C TRP A 145 -12.25 -0.29 0.05
N LEU A 146 -11.06 0.24 0.27
CA LEU A 146 -10.78 1.68 0.33
C LEU A 146 -10.52 2.24 -1.08
N TRP A 147 -9.96 1.43 -1.97
CA TRP A 147 -9.74 1.78 -3.36
C TRP A 147 -9.88 0.55 -4.28
N PRO A 148 -10.75 0.58 -5.30
CA PRO A 148 -11.87 1.53 -5.43
C PRO A 148 -12.75 1.44 -4.17
N ALA A 149 -13.29 2.57 -3.73
CA ALA A 149 -14.08 2.60 -2.51
C ALA A 149 -15.42 1.89 -2.72
N VAL A 150 -15.69 0.84 -1.95
CA VAL A 150 -16.99 0.16 -1.95
C VAL A 150 -17.59 0.12 -0.54
N PRO A 151 -18.92 0.09 -0.38
CA PRO A 151 -19.55 -0.08 0.92
C PRO A 151 -19.12 -1.37 1.63
N LYS A 152 -19.09 -1.36 2.97
CA LYS A 152 -18.83 -2.57 3.77
C LYS A 152 -19.83 -3.66 3.40
N GLY A 153 -19.35 -4.89 3.25
CA GLY A 153 -20.15 -6.04 2.83
C GLY A 153 -20.34 -6.16 1.31
N GLN A 154 -19.80 -5.23 0.52
CA GLN A 154 -19.72 -5.37 -0.94
C GLN A 154 -18.29 -5.71 -1.38
N TRP A 155 -18.19 -6.36 -2.53
CA TRP A 155 -16.92 -6.76 -3.12
C TRP A 155 -16.62 -5.95 -4.37
N VAL A 156 -15.33 -5.72 -4.63
CA VAL A 156 -14.86 -5.21 -5.93
C VAL A 156 -15.15 -6.21 -7.03
N LYS A 157 -15.28 -5.70 -8.24
CA LYS A 157 -15.58 -6.51 -9.43
C LYS A 157 -14.56 -6.22 -10.53
N PRO A 158 -14.35 -7.15 -11.49
CA PRO A 158 -13.41 -6.95 -12.59
C PRO A 158 -13.62 -5.65 -13.38
N GLU A 159 -14.86 -5.15 -13.48
CA GLU A 159 -15.16 -3.89 -14.19
C GLU A 159 -14.58 -2.64 -13.50
N MET A 160 -14.15 -2.78 -12.23
CA MET A 160 -13.52 -1.73 -11.45
C MET A 160 -11.98 -1.77 -11.54
N ALA A 161 -11.42 -2.70 -12.30
CA ALA A 161 -9.98 -2.83 -12.49
C ALA A 161 -9.37 -1.54 -13.06
N ASN A 162 -8.11 -1.26 -12.69
CA ASN A 162 -7.35 -0.20 -13.35
C ASN A 162 -7.15 -0.59 -14.83
N PRO A 163 -7.71 0.15 -15.80
CA PRO A 163 -7.59 -0.21 -17.23
C PRO A 163 -6.15 -0.11 -17.75
N MET A 164 -5.27 0.55 -17.00
CA MET A 164 -3.84 0.69 -17.33
C MET A 164 -2.97 -0.36 -16.66
N LEU A 165 -3.54 -1.24 -15.81
CA LEU A 165 -2.77 -2.29 -15.15
C LEU A 165 -2.15 -3.22 -16.19
N LYS A 166 -0.82 -3.36 -16.11
CA LYS A 166 -0.09 -4.47 -16.73
C LYS A 166 0.41 -5.35 -15.59
N PHE A 167 0.14 -6.64 -15.68
CA PHE A 167 0.61 -7.63 -14.73
C PHE A 167 1.38 -8.70 -15.47
N PHE A 168 2.58 -8.98 -14.99
CA PHE A 168 3.48 -9.98 -15.52
C PHE A 168 3.74 -11.03 -14.46
N TYR A 169 3.64 -12.30 -14.83
CA TYR A 169 4.07 -13.40 -14.01
C TYR A 169 5.60 -13.59 -14.12
N ALA A 170 6.17 -14.32 -13.16
CA ALA A 170 7.61 -14.58 -13.09
C ALA A 170 8.16 -15.32 -14.32
N ASP A 171 7.30 -16.02 -15.06
CA ASP A 171 7.60 -16.74 -16.30
C ASP A 171 7.36 -15.91 -17.58
N ASP A 172 6.86 -14.67 -17.47
CA ASP A 172 6.63 -13.76 -18.60
C ASP A 172 7.89 -12.96 -18.98
N THR A 173 7.82 -12.21 -20.09
CA THR A 173 8.85 -11.21 -20.46
C THR A 173 8.16 -9.88 -20.82
N PRO A 174 8.35 -8.80 -20.03
CA PRO A 174 9.14 -8.73 -18.79
C PRO A 174 8.52 -9.57 -17.66
N ALA A 175 9.33 -10.00 -16.69
CA ALA A 175 8.88 -10.83 -15.57
C ALA A 175 8.62 -10.04 -14.27
N TRP A 176 8.98 -8.75 -14.25
CA TRP A 176 8.93 -7.88 -13.09
C TRP A 176 7.85 -6.82 -13.26
N ASN A 177 7.12 -6.56 -12.18
CA ASN A 177 6.12 -5.52 -12.07
C ASN A 177 6.64 -4.37 -11.21
N ASP A 178 6.35 -3.14 -11.60
CA ASP A 178 6.62 -1.95 -10.79
C ASP A 178 5.39 -1.57 -9.96
N LEU A 179 5.61 -1.28 -8.68
CA LEU A 179 4.61 -0.76 -7.76
C LEU A 179 5.15 0.47 -7.03
N GLU A 180 4.46 1.59 -7.16
CA GLU A 180 4.70 2.81 -6.37
C GLU A 180 3.52 3.07 -5.45
N ILE A 181 3.80 3.29 -4.16
CA ILE A 181 2.81 3.62 -3.14
C ILE A 181 3.17 4.96 -2.54
N THR A 182 2.22 5.91 -2.59
CA THR A 182 2.34 7.21 -1.93
C THR A 182 1.41 7.27 -0.73
N ALA A 183 1.97 7.53 0.44
CA ALA A 183 1.21 7.83 1.66
C ALA A 183 1.52 9.28 2.08
N ARG A 184 0.53 10.18 2.01
CA ARG A 184 0.69 11.59 2.37
C ARG A 184 -0.51 12.12 3.14
N GLY A 185 -0.31 12.54 4.38
CA GLY A 185 -1.41 12.84 5.30
C GLY A 185 -2.37 11.65 5.37
N THR A 186 -3.67 11.85 5.14
CA THR A 186 -4.67 10.77 5.11
C THR A 186 -4.86 10.11 3.74
N LYS A 187 -4.08 10.53 2.72
CA LYS A 187 -4.25 10.05 1.34
C LYS A 187 -3.28 8.91 1.06
N LEU A 188 -3.83 7.83 0.51
CA LEU A 188 -3.07 6.70 -0.04
C LEU A 188 -3.31 6.63 -1.54
N LYS A 189 -2.26 6.31 -2.30
CA LYS A 189 -2.32 6.04 -3.73
C LYS A 189 -1.35 4.91 -4.05
N ALA A 190 -1.80 3.93 -4.83
CA ALA A 190 -0.97 2.90 -5.42
C ALA A 190 -1.03 3.01 -6.95
N VAL A 191 0.11 2.83 -7.61
CA VAL A 191 0.23 2.82 -9.07
C VAL A 191 1.05 1.60 -9.47
N THR A 192 0.48 0.82 -10.37
CA THR A 192 1.09 -0.32 -11.02
C THR A 192 1.32 0.07 -12.48
N ALA A 193 2.55 -0.06 -12.97
CA ALA A 193 3.11 0.55 -14.19
C ALA A 193 3.63 2.00 -13.99
N LEU A 194 4.96 2.12 -14.01
CA LEU A 194 5.71 3.36 -14.18
C LEU A 194 6.21 3.49 -15.62
#